data_AF-A0A947XX64-F1
#
_entry.id   AF-A0A947XX64-F1
#
_cell.length_a   1.000
_cell.length_b   1.000
_cell.length_c   1.000
_cell.angle_alpha   90.00
_cell.angle_beta   90.00
_cell.angle_gamma   90.00
#
_symmetry.space_group_name_H-M   'P 1'
#
loop_
_entity.id
_entity.type
_entity.pdbx_description
1 polymer ?
#
loop_
_entity_poly.entity_id
_entity_poly.type
_entity_poly.pdbx_seq_one_letter_code
_entity_poly.pdbx_strand_id
1 'polypeptide(L)'
;MHLQELTPAETAFLTAPAAAADDLQARLTRKLAATLSARLRLPVRAVALPVDVGADAAAFPTWQPDAALASLWLTRRLGGRRVMGTTPFVPHTLIHTLDAALAECWLDAAAQATLPAALAWNITTGSTQATLAVRLPHPTTDMTRWARGVIRHG
;
A
#
# COMPACT_ATOMS: atom_id res chain seq x y z
N MET A 1 -3.14 -5.34 49.31
CA MET A 1 -2.70 -5.04 47.94
C MET A 1 -1.74 -3.88 48.02
N HIS A 2 -0.45 -4.08 47.71
CA HIS A 2 0.51 -2.98 47.58
C HIS A 2 0.59 -2.61 46.10
N LEU A 3 0.22 -1.37 45.77
CA LEU A 3 0.49 -0.78 44.46
C LEU A 3 1.95 -0.33 44.48
N GLN A 4 2.78 -0.92 43.63
CA GLN A 4 4.16 -0.49 43.45
C GLN A 4 4.19 0.86 42.73
N GLU A 5 5.08 1.75 43.18
CA GLU A 5 5.32 3.01 42.50
C GLU A 5 6.02 2.77 41.16
N LEU A 6 5.56 3.46 40.11
CA LEU A 6 6.12 3.38 38.77
C LEU A 6 7.58 3.83 38.79
N THR A 7 8.44 3.03 38.16
CA THR A 7 9.85 3.40 38.00
C THR A 7 9.99 4.63 37.10
N PRO A 8 11.12 5.35 37.17
CA PRO A 8 11.39 6.46 36.26
C PRO A 8 11.34 6.07 34.77
N ALA A 9 11.74 4.84 34.43
CA ALA A 9 11.69 4.32 33.06
C ALA A 9 10.25 4.07 32.59
N GLU A 10 9.41 3.50 33.44
CA GLU A 10 7.98 3.29 33.13
C GLU A 10 7.23 4.61 33.05
N THR A 11 7.55 5.55 33.94
CA THR A 11 7.01 6.91 33.87
C THR A 11 7.40 7.56 32.56
N ALA A 12 8.68 7.52 32.19
CA ALA A 12 9.17 8.07 30.92
C ALA A 12 8.50 7.42 29.70
N PHE A 13 8.27 6.11 29.73
CA PHE A 13 7.56 5.39 28.66
C PHE A 13 6.09 5.83 28.56
N LEU A 14 5.39 5.95 29.70
CA LEU A 14 3.98 6.35 29.74
C LEU A 14 3.77 7.83 29.40
N THR A 15 4.75 8.69 29.71
CA THR A 15 4.71 10.12 29.39
C THR A 15 5.35 10.48 28.06
N ALA A 16 6.00 9.51 27.40
CA ALA A 16 6.59 9.76 26.10
C ALA A 16 5.48 10.22 25.13
N PRO A 17 5.67 11.32 24.39
CA PRO A 17 4.72 11.71 23.36
C PRO A 17 4.58 10.55 22.38
N ALA A 18 3.34 10.20 22.05
CA ALA A 18 3.09 9.19 21.03
C ALA A 18 3.88 9.55 19.77
N ALA A 19 4.64 8.59 19.24
CA ALA A 19 5.35 8.78 17.99
C ALA A 19 4.37 9.33 16.95
N ALA A 20 4.77 10.39 16.23
CA ALA A 20 3.92 11.01 15.23
C ALA A 20 3.38 9.91 14.30
N ALA A 21 2.06 9.83 14.16
CA ALA A 21 1.43 8.82 13.33
C ALA A 21 2.03 8.95 11.92
N ASP A 22 2.68 7.88 11.43
CA ASP A 22 3.19 7.86 10.08
C ASP A 22 2.02 8.14 9.12
N ASP A 23 2.25 9.07 8.19
CA ASP A 23 1.31 9.38 7.12
C ASP A 23 0.99 8.11 6.30
N LEU A 24 -0.27 8.00 5.85
CA LEU A 24 -0.78 6.84 5.13
C LEU A 24 0.09 6.52 3.91
N GLN A 25 0.53 7.56 3.18
CA GLN A 25 1.38 7.38 2.00
C GLN A 25 2.72 6.74 2.35
N ALA A 26 3.38 7.17 3.43
CA ALA A 26 4.65 6.62 3.86
C ALA A 26 4.52 5.14 4.25
N ARG A 27 3.48 4.80 5.01
CA ARG A 27 3.21 3.41 5.42
C ARG A 27 2.90 2.51 4.23
N LEU A 28 2.02 2.97 3.35
CA LEU A 28 1.62 2.22 2.18
C LEU A 28 2.81 2.03 1.23
N THR A 29 3.67 3.04 1.07
CA THR A 29 4.91 2.92 0.28
C THR A 29 5.79 1.78 0.77
N ARG A 30 6.04 1.70 2.09
CA ARG A 30 6.85 0.63 2.69
C ARG A 30 6.19 -0.73 2.53
N LYS A 31 4.87 -0.80 2.75
CA LYS A 31 4.10 -2.05 2.62
C LYS A 31 4.05 -2.57 1.19
N LEU A 32 3.88 -1.69 0.21
CA LEU A 32 3.92 -2.03 -1.21
C LEU A 32 5.30 -2.58 -1.59
N ALA A 33 6.38 -1.90 -1.20
CA ALA A 33 7.74 -2.38 -1.47
C ALA A 33 7.97 -3.79 -0.88
N ALA A 34 7.63 -3.99 0.39
CA ALA A 34 7.78 -5.30 1.06
C ALA A 34 6.92 -6.40 0.40
N THR A 35 5.65 -6.10 0.13
CA THR A 35 4.70 -7.06 -0.46
C THR A 35 5.12 -7.46 -1.86
N LEU A 36 5.44 -6.48 -2.72
CA LEU A 36 5.89 -6.74 -4.08
C LEU A 36 7.23 -7.48 -4.07
N SER A 37 8.15 -7.13 -3.16
CA SER A 37 9.40 -7.86 -3.01
C SER A 37 9.21 -9.34 -2.70
N ALA A 38 8.34 -9.64 -1.73
CA ALA A 38 8.03 -11.01 -1.35
C ALA A 38 7.36 -11.79 -2.49
N ARG A 39 6.40 -11.17 -3.18
CA ARG A 39 5.62 -11.84 -4.25
C ARG A 39 6.42 -12.04 -5.54
N LEU A 40 7.28 -11.08 -5.89
CA LEU A 40 8.14 -11.14 -7.09
C LEU A 40 9.45 -11.88 -6.84
N ARG A 41 9.82 -12.10 -5.57
CA ARG A 41 11.12 -12.65 -5.13
C ARG A 41 12.30 -11.82 -5.65
N LEU A 42 12.16 -10.51 -5.58
CA LEU A 42 13.17 -9.53 -5.98
C LEU A 42 13.18 -8.35 -5.01
N PRO A 43 14.32 -7.65 -4.85
CA PRO A 43 14.30 -6.36 -4.18
C PRO A 43 13.49 -5.36 -5.01
N VAL A 44 12.51 -4.72 -4.38
CA VAL A 44 11.64 -3.70 -4.97
C VAL A 44 11.80 -2.44 -4.14
N ARG A 45 12.00 -1.32 -4.82
CA ARG A 45 11.90 0.01 -4.21
C ARG A 45 10.66 0.70 -4.76
N ALA A 46 9.87 1.26 -3.86
CA ALA A 46 8.74 2.12 -4.18
C ALA A 46 9.08 3.54 -3.73
N VAL A 47 8.95 4.51 -4.62
CA VAL A 47 9.16 5.93 -4.34
C VAL A 47 7.89 6.68 -4.68
N ALA A 48 7.34 7.42 -3.72
CA ALA A 48 6.16 8.24 -3.93
C ALA A 48 6.38 9.27 -5.04
N LEU A 49 5.38 9.46 -5.88
CA LEU A 49 5.33 10.50 -6.91
C LEU A 49 4.23 11.51 -6.58
N PRO A 50 4.41 12.79 -6.93
CA PRO A 50 3.30 13.75 -6.92
C PRO A 50 2.25 13.32 -7.94
N VAL A 51 0.98 13.53 -7.60
CA VAL A 51 -0.18 13.20 -8.45
C VAL A 51 -1.08 14.41 -8.57
N ASP A 52 -1.43 14.76 -9.80
CA ASP A 52 -2.53 15.68 -10.05
C ASP A 52 -3.87 14.94 -9.97
N VAL A 53 -4.73 15.41 -9.09
CA VAL A 53 -6.03 14.80 -8.83
C VAL A 53 -6.98 15.14 -9.98
N GLY A 54 -7.39 14.14 -10.75
CA GLY A 54 -8.53 14.26 -11.66
C GLY A 54 -9.84 14.39 -10.86
N ALA A 55 -10.75 15.26 -11.33
CA ALA A 55 -11.92 15.74 -10.59
C ALA A 55 -12.97 14.69 -10.18
N ASP A 56 -12.84 13.43 -10.60
CA ASP A 56 -13.89 12.44 -10.40
C ASP A 56 -13.60 11.50 -9.21
N ALA A 57 -14.61 11.23 -8.39
CA ALA A 57 -14.49 10.39 -7.21
C ALA A 57 -14.70 8.92 -7.57
N ALA A 58 -13.72 8.05 -7.30
CA ALA A 58 -13.95 6.62 -7.44
C ALA A 58 -14.84 6.13 -6.28
N ALA A 59 -15.80 5.24 -6.54
CA ALA A 59 -16.62 4.62 -5.49
C ALA A 59 -15.81 3.62 -4.63
N PHE A 60 -14.76 3.04 -5.20
CA PHE A 60 -13.85 2.09 -4.57
C PHE A 60 -12.41 2.37 -5.02
N PRO A 61 -11.39 1.94 -4.24
CA PRO A 61 -10.01 2.03 -4.68
C PRO A 61 -9.81 1.42 -6.05
N THR A 62 -9.21 2.20 -6.95
CA THR A 62 -8.97 1.79 -8.34
C THR A 62 -7.50 1.87 -8.64
N TRP A 63 -6.86 0.71 -8.77
CA TRP A 63 -5.45 0.59 -9.12
C TRP A 63 -5.20 0.75 -10.61
N GLN A 64 -4.12 1.44 -10.94
CA GLN A 64 -3.63 1.67 -12.29
C GLN A 64 -2.14 1.32 -12.35
N PRO A 65 -1.79 0.01 -12.34
CA PRO A 65 -0.43 -0.41 -12.67
C PRO A 65 -0.19 -0.22 -14.16
N ASP A 66 1.01 0.23 -14.53
CA ASP A 66 1.38 0.26 -15.94
C ASP A 66 1.63 -1.15 -16.52
N ALA A 67 1.83 -1.19 -17.84
CA ALA A 67 2.11 -2.44 -18.54
C ALA A 67 3.41 -3.10 -18.07
N ALA A 68 4.41 -2.34 -17.61
CA ALA A 68 5.68 -2.89 -17.17
C ALA A 68 5.52 -3.67 -15.86
N LEU A 69 4.78 -3.13 -14.88
CA LEU A 69 4.48 -3.80 -13.61
C LEU A 69 3.58 -5.03 -13.85
N ALA A 70 2.56 -4.90 -14.70
CA ALA A 70 1.68 -6.01 -15.06
C ALA A 70 2.47 -7.19 -15.70
N SER A 71 3.36 -6.87 -16.64
CA SER A 71 4.20 -7.86 -17.34
C SER A 71 5.19 -8.52 -16.41
N LEU A 72 5.82 -7.73 -15.54
CA LEU A 72 6.74 -8.23 -14.53
C LEU A 72 6.03 -9.19 -13.57
N TRP A 73 4.86 -8.82 -13.07
CA TRP A 73 4.05 -9.66 -12.19
C TRP A 73 3.72 -10.99 -12.83
N LEU A 74 3.14 -10.97 -14.04
CA LEU A 74 2.77 -12.19 -14.75
C LEU A 74 3.98 -13.09 -14.99
N THR A 75 5.07 -12.51 -15.50
CA THR A 75 6.31 -13.25 -15.78
C THR A 75 6.82 -13.96 -14.53
N ARG A 76 6.87 -13.26 -13.39
CA ARG A 76 7.37 -13.84 -12.13
C ARG A 76 6.45 -14.89 -11.55
N ARG A 77 5.13 -14.71 -11.65
CA ARG A 77 4.14 -15.70 -11.18
C ARG A 77 4.15 -16.98 -12.01
N LEU A 78 4.56 -16.91 -13.27
CA LEU A 78 4.78 -18.08 -14.14
C LEU A 78 6.19 -18.70 -14.00
N GLY A 79 7.02 -18.22 -13.06
CA GLY A 79 8.39 -18.72 -12.86
C GLY A 79 9.45 -18.15 -13.82
N GLY A 80 9.06 -17.23 -14.69
CA GLY A 80 9.96 -16.54 -15.61
C GLY A 80 10.93 -15.59 -14.89
N ARG A 81 12.13 -15.42 -15.45
CA ARG A 81 13.18 -14.54 -14.88
C ARG A 81 13.34 -13.22 -15.62
N ARG A 82 12.92 -13.13 -16.88
CA ARG A 82 13.06 -11.95 -17.74
C ARG A 82 11.73 -11.66 -18.43
N VAL A 83 11.36 -10.39 -18.45
CA VAL A 83 10.19 -9.91 -19.19
C VAL A 83 10.60 -9.78 -20.66
N MET A 84 9.93 -10.50 -21.56
CA MET A 84 10.24 -10.51 -23.01
C MET A 84 9.20 -9.78 -23.87
N GLY A 85 8.23 -9.11 -23.24
CA GLY A 85 7.18 -8.36 -23.92
C GLY A 85 6.27 -7.66 -22.93
N THR A 86 5.26 -6.94 -23.45
CA THR A 86 4.25 -6.27 -22.64
C THR A 86 2.95 -7.09 -22.61
N THR A 87 2.30 -7.13 -21.45
CA THR A 87 0.97 -7.73 -21.30
C THR A 87 -0.08 -6.65 -21.55
N PRO A 88 -1.08 -6.91 -22.43
CA PRO A 88 -2.12 -5.92 -22.74
C PRO A 88 -3.20 -5.81 -21.64
N PHE A 89 -3.07 -6.60 -20.56
CA PHE A 89 -4.03 -6.64 -19.46
C PHE A 89 -3.30 -6.62 -18.11
N VAL A 90 -4.03 -6.24 -17.06
CA VAL A 90 -3.55 -6.27 -15.68
C VAL A 90 -3.99 -7.58 -15.01
N PRO A 91 -3.07 -8.41 -14.48
CA PRO A 91 -3.44 -9.65 -13.79
C PRO A 91 -4.30 -9.38 -12.55
N HIS A 92 -5.43 -10.09 -12.41
CA HIS A 92 -6.31 -9.95 -11.24
C HIS A 92 -5.59 -10.24 -9.91
N THR A 93 -4.63 -11.17 -9.92
CA THR A 93 -3.83 -11.50 -8.72
C THR A 93 -2.92 -10.37 -8.26
N LEU A 94 -2.51 -9.47 -9.17
CA LEU A 94 -1.79 -8.25 -8.82
C LEU A 94 -2.75 -7.31 -8.08
N ILE A 95 -3.91 -7.03 -8.67
CA ILE A 95 -4.93 -6.15 -8.06
C ILE A 95 -5.34 -6.65 -6.68
N HIS A 96 -5.67 -7.94 -6.55
CA HIS A 96 -6.00 -8.54 -5.26
C HIS A 96 -4.90 -8.39 -4.21
N THR A 97 -3.64 -8.54 -4.61
CA THR A 97 -2.50 -8.35 -3.70
C THR A 97 -2.37 -6.90 -3.25
N LEU A 98 -2.57 -5.95 -4.17
CA LEU A 98 -2.52 -4.52 -3.88
C LEU A 98 -3.69 -4.08 -3.00
N ASP A 99 -4.89 -4.60 -3.26
CA ASP A 99 -6.09 -4.38 -2.47
C ASP A 99 -5.90 -4.86 -1.03
N ALA A 100 -5.40 -6.08 -0.83
CA ALA A 100 -5.10 -6.59 0.50
C ALA A 100 -4.09 -5.70 1.24
N ALA A 101 -3.00 -5.31 0.57
CA ALA A 101 -1.99 -4.44 1.18
C ALA A 101 -2.56 -3.08 1.60
N LEU A 102 -3.39 -2.46 0.76
CA LEU A 102 -4.04 -1.18 1.03
C LEU A 102 -5.11 -1.30 2.12
N ALA A 103 -5.94 -2.34 2.09
CA ALA A 103 -6.98 -2.57 3.09
C ALA A 103 -6.37 -2.75 4.49
N GLU A 104 -5.36 -3.61 4.61
CA GLU A 104 -4.65 -3.79 5.87
C GLU A 104 -3.99 -2.47 6.32
N CYS A 105 -3.29 -1.77 5.41
CA CYS A 105 -2.65 -0.50 5.76
C CYS A 105 -3.66 0.55 6.24
N TRP A 106 -4.83 0.62 5.61
CA TRP A 106 -5.89 1.55 5.98
C TRP A 106 -6.46 1.21 7.35
N LEU A 107 -6.81 -0.05 7.60
CA LEU A 107 -7.42 -0.47 8.87
C LEU A 107 -6.49 -0.30 10.08
N ASP A 108 -5.19 -0.47 9.86
CA ASP A 108 -4.15 -0.19 10.85
C ASP A 108 -3.95 1.32 11.11
N ALA A 109 -4.55 2.23 10.30
CA ALA A 109 -4.35 3.69 10.36
C ALA A 109 -5.63 4.51 10.52
N ALA A 110 -6.80 3.89 10.40
CA ALA A 110 -8.04 4.57 10.02
C ALA A 110 -8.48 5.67 11.01
N ALA A 111 -8.06 5.60 12.27
CA ALA A 111 -8.44 6.56 13.30
C ALA A 111 -7.80 7.95 13.15
N GLN A 112 -6.68 8.09 12.44
CA GLN A 112 -5.92 9.36 12.34
C GLN A 112 -5.57 9.78 10.90
N ALA A 113 -5.93 9.01 9.88
CA ALA A 113 -5.47 9.25 8.51
C ALA A 113 -6.39 10.19 7.73
N THR A 114 -5.84 11.28 7.19
CA THR A 114 -6.44 12.01 6.08
C THR A 114 -6.35 11.15 4.82
N LEU A 115 -7.44 11.02 4.07
CA LEU A 115 -7.48 10.21 2.86
C LEU A 115 -7.19 11.07 1.63
N PRO A 116 -6.03 10.92 0.97
CA PRO A 116 -5.76 11.60 -0.28
C PRO A 116 -6.65 11.04 -1.40
N ALA A 117 -7.02 11.86 -2.39
CA ALA A 117 -7.85 11.40 -3.51
C ALA A 117 -7.12 10.41 -4.44
N ALA A 118 -5.79 10.54 -4.54
CA ALA A 118 -4.96 9.64 -5.32
C ALA A 118 -3.54 9.56 -4.75
N LEU A 119 -2.89 8.43 -5.00
CA LEU A 119 -1.48 8.19 -4.67
C LEU A 119 -0.80 7.51 -5.86
N ALA A 120 0.47 7.82 -6.09
CA ALA A 120 1.27 7.13 -7.09
C ALA A 120 2.70 6.88 -6.63
N TRP A 121 3.31 5.89 -7.28
CA TRP A 121 4.66 5.43 -7.02
C TRP A 121 5.40 5.11 -8.31
N ASN A 122 6.70 5.40 -8.29
CA ASN A 122 7.68 4.77 -9.15
C ASN A 122 8.17 3.48 -8.47
N ILE A 123 8.00 2.35 -9.15
CA ILE A 123 8.42 1.02 -8.72
C ILE A 123 9.67 0.63 -9.50
N THR A 124 10.76 0.35 -8.80
CA THR A 124 12.03 -0.06 -9.41
C THR A 124 12.48 -1.41 -8.87
N THR A 125 12.91 -2.30 -9.77
CA THR A 125 13.44 -3.62 -9.43
C THR A 125 14.33 -4.18 -10.52
N GLY A 126 15.60 -4.44 -10.19
CA GLY A 126 16.62 -4.80 -11.18
C GLY A 126 16.70 -3.74 -12.29
N SER A 127 16.51 -4.17 -13.54
CA SER A 127 16.48 -3.30 -14.72
C SER A 127 15.07 -2.81 -15.08
N THR A 128 14.04 -3.14 -14.29
CA THR A 128 12.65 -2.75 -14.58
C THR A 128 12.29 -1.50 -13.77
N GLN A 129 11.69 -0.54 -14.46
CA GLN A 129 11.05 0.63 -13.88
C GLN A 129 9.59 0.63 -14.32
N ALA A 130 8.69 0.90 -13.40
CA ALA A 130 7.26 0.88 -13.62
C ALA A 130 6.55 1.93 -12.77
N THR A 131 5.35 2.33 -13.17
CA THR A 131 4.48 3.20 -12.38
C THR A 131 3.29 2.43 -11.83
N LEU A 132 2.84 2.85 -10.65
CA LEU A 132 1.67 2.34 -9.98
C LEU A 132 0.91 3.53 -9.40
N ALA A 133 -0.37 3.67 -9.73
CA ALA A 133 -1.24 4.64 -9.10
C ALA A 133 -2.47 3.96 -8.48
N VAL A 134 -3.07 4.62 -7.50
CA VAL A 134 -4.38 4.28 -6.96
C VAL A 134 -5.21 5.55 -6.81
N ARG A 135 -6.44 5.49 -7.29
CA ARG A 135 -7.47 6.48 -6.96
C ARG A 135 -8.28 5.95 -5.79
N LEU A 136 -8.47 6.78 -4.79
CA LEU A 136 -9.14 6.42 -3.55
C LEU A 136 -10.54 7.06 -3.51
N PRO A 137 -11.50 6.45 -2.80
CA PRO A 137 -12.79 7.08 -2.60
C PRO A 137 -12.65 8.35 -1.75
N HIS A 138 -13.56 9.31 -1.94
CA HIS A 138 -13.53 10.54 -1.14
C HIS A 138 -13.94 10.29 0.32
N PRO A 139 -14.98 9.50 0.64
CA PRO A 139 -15.37 9.27 2.02
C PRO A 139 -14.48 8.21 2.68
N THR A 140 -13.91 8.56 3.84
CA THR A 140 -13.18 7.60 4.68
C THR A 140 -14.06 6.45 5.16
N THR A 141 -15.38 6.67 5.26
CA THR A 141 -16.38 5.64 5.55
C THR A 141 -16.45 4.57 4.46
N ASP A 142 -16.40 5.00 3.19
CA ASP A 142 -16.43 4.08 2.05
C ASP A 142 -15.12 3.31 1.95
N MET A 143 -13.99 3.99 2.19
CA MET A 143 -12.68 3.35 2.30
C MET A 143 -12.65 2.27 3.40
N THR A 144 -13.20 2.59 4.57
CA THR A 144 -13.26 1.65 5.70
C THR A 144 -14.18 0.47 5.42
N ARG A 145 -15.35 0.72 4.81
CA ARG A 145 -16.29 -0.34 4.42
C ARG A 145 -15.65 -1.26 3.39
N TRP A 146 -15.02 -0.71 2.36
CA TRP A 146 -14.29 -1.46 1.34
C TRP A 146 -13.17 -2.31 1.96
N ALA A 147 -12.32 -1.71 2.79
CA ALA A 147 -11.17 -2.41 3.39
C ALA A 147 -11.63 -3.59 4.26
N ARG A 148 -12.69 -3.41 5.06
CA ARG A 148 -13.29 -4.52 5.82
C ARG A 148 -13.84 -5.61 4.92
N GLY A 149 -14.40 -5.26 3.76
CA GLY A 149 -14.86 -6.21 2.75
C GLY A 149 -13.72 -7.06 2.19
N VAL A 150 -12.60 -6.42 1.83
CA VAL A 150 -11.41 -7.12 1.30
C VAL A 150 -10.86 -8.12 2.32
N ILE A 151 -10.68 -7.73 3.58
CA ILE A 151 -10.09 -8.61 4.61
C ILE A 151 -11.01 -9.77 5.00
N ARG A 152 -12.34 -9.60 4.95
CA ARG A 152 -13.29 -10.67 5.28
C ARG A 152 -13.37 -11.76 4.20
N HIS A 153 -12.95 -11.46 2.99
CA HIS A 153 -13.11 -12.33 1.82
C HIS A 153 -11.80 -12.70 1.12
N GLY A 154 -10.65 -12.22 1.62
CA GLY A 154 -9.31 -12.58 1.16
C GLY A 154 -8.67 -13.71 1.96
#